data_AF-A0A959D9G8-F1
#
_entry.id   AF-A0A959D9G8-F1
#
_cell.length_a   1.000
_cell.length_b   1.000
_cell.length_c   1.000
_cell.angle_alpha   90.00
_cell.angle_beta   90.00
_cell.angle_gamma   90.00
#
_symmetry.space_group_name_H-M   'P 1'
#
loop_
_entity.id
_entity.type
_entity.pdbx_description
1 polymer ?
#
loop_
_entity_poly.entity_id
_entity_poly.type
_entity_poly.pdbx_seq_one_letter_code
_entity_poly.pdbx_strand_id
1 'polypeptide(L)'
;MKKNIRSTAFFLALGALSMPAFQAFAQQSLIGTIDIPPYIEEAPMLASTLAATAQRAFGSDPLQPDHQAMDDFYQPAEEKIRQAQQQYEDFYKKKMEGAGPDMEAMNREIERNPIVKNMGGVQAIQNMSQAEAEEAANQAAAQYIADPFAASGVQSPGMTALYQKMMSDPAYAQRFQNMNEQERMAELRKYMANDPAVAKTPEKAQQEKQQMARRNDVVDAMEINEKITELTQEIQLAANAYAEGINAVDAQPGNHADIEADFNRQYNALPEIIAGEAGRVKDPELEKKLRVETATRHRERAAADLKQYSVVLGELKVQYKQIAASYMQFIAANAQRVNGNMADLYSGTNTELNLAGFESGLLGLGLDVIKKSRELTWNVAAWEQNCQEVMRSYGGGN
;
A
#
# COMPACT_ATOMS: atom_id res chain seq x y z
N MET A 1 20.44 -2.41 -19.20
CA MET A 1 19.71 -1.32 -19.87
C MET A 1 18.54 -0.90 -18.99
N LYS A 2 18.57 0.32 -18.44
CA LYS A 2 17.50 0.88 -17.60
C LYS A 2 16.58 1.74 -18.46
N LYS A 3 15.29 1.41 -18.52
CA LYS A 3 14.18 2.29 -18.96
C LYS A 3 12.99 1.95 -18.06
N ASN A 4 12.70 2.80 -17.09
CA ASN A 4 11.71 3.90 -17.14
C ASN A 4 10.27 3.40 -17.00
N ILE A 5 9.84 3.24 -15.75
CA ILE A 5 8.44 3.32 -15.33
C ILE A 5 8.22 4.80 -14.96
N ARG A 6 7.46 5.52 -15.79
CA ARG A 6 6.94 6.85 -15.49
C ARG A 6 5.50 6.93 -15.99
N SER A 7 4.72 7.70 -15.26
CA SER A 7 3.38 8.26 -15.54
C SER A 7 2.16 7.39 -15.21
N THR A 8 1.85 7.32 -13.92
CA THR A 8 0.46 7.26 -13.42
C THR A 8 0.17 8.58 -12.71
N ALA A 9 -0.11 9.62 -13.49
CA ALA A 9 -0.67 10.87 -13.04
C ALA A 9 -1.26 11.58 -14.26
N PHE A 10 -2.35 12.32 -14.05
CA PHE A 10 -3.08 13.15 -15.01
C PHE A 10 -4.15 12.44 -15.86
N PHE A 11 -5.44 12.64 -15.51
CA PHE A 11 -6.46 13.17 -16.43
C PHE A 11 -7.67 13.76 -15.67
N LEU A 12 -7.88 15.06 -15.87
CA LEU A 12 -9.11 15.84 -15.64
C LEU A 12 -9.84 15.98 -16.98
N ALA A 13 -11.18 15.89 -17.01
CA ALA A 13 -12.01 16.62 -17.99
C ALA A 13 -13.49 16.71 -17.55
N LEU A 14 -14.01 17.95 -17.60
CA LEU A 14 -15.37 18.42 -17.31
C LEU A 14 -16.43 18.01 -18.36
N GLY A 15 -17.70 18.00 -17.95
CA GLY A 15 -18.88 18.02 -18.83
C GLY A 15 -20.22 18.41 -18.15
N ALA A 16 -20.47 19.72 -18.06
CA ALA A 16 -21.72 20.50 -17.99
C ALA A 16 -23.06 19.99 -17.36
N LEU A 17 -23.50 20.76 -16.34
CA LEU A 17 -24.83 21.37 -16.11
C LEU A 17 -26.09 20.50 -15.87
N SER A 18 -26.55 20.45 -14.61
CA SER A 18 -27.76 21.16 -14.13
C SER A 18 -27.99 20.91 -12.64
N MET A 19 -28.08 21.99 -11.85
CA MET A 19 -28.55 21.99 -10.46
C MET A 19 -30.08 21.75 -10.43
N PRO A 20 -30.64 21.03 -9.43
CA PRO A 20 -30.64 21.48 -8.03
C PRO A 20 -30.55 20.37 -6.96
N ALA A 21 -29.82 20.61 -5.86
CA ALA A 21 -30.21 20.23 -4.48
C ALA A 21 -29.02 20.35 -3.52
N PHE A 22 -28.92 21.47 -2.81
CA PHE A 22 -27.96 21.68 -1.71
C PHE A 22 -28.41 21.02 -0.39
N GLN A 23 -29.13 19.90 -0.44
CA GLN A 23 -29.65 19.18 0.73
C GLN A 23 -29.73 17.67 0.48
N ALA A 24 -28.61 16.99 0.17
CA ALA A 24 -28.52 15.53 0.24
C ALA A 24 -27.07 15.00 0.11
N PHE A 25 -26.12 15.45 0.94
CA PHE A 25 -24.80 14.80 0.99
C PHE A 25 -24.33 14.55 2.42
N ALA A 26 -25.17 13.87 3.19
CA ALA A 26 -24.69 12.94 4.21
C ALA A 26 -24.70 11.53 3.60
N GLN A 27 -23.95 11.32 2.50
CA GLN A 27 -23.65 9.95 2.08
C GLN A 27 -22.70 9.39 3.13
N GLN A 28 -23.17 8.39 3.88
CA GLN A 28 -22.36 7.63 4.84
C GLN A 28 -21.08 7.18 4.13
N SER A 29 -19.94 7.47 4.74
CA SER A 29 -18.63 7.06 4.24
C SER A 29 -18.57 5.54 4.06
N LEU A 30 -17.82 5.07 3.06
CA LEU A 30 -17.51 3.64 2.91
C LEU A 30 -16.35 3.18 3.82
N ILE A 31 -15.65 4.11 4.48
CA ILE A 31 -14.52 3.78 5.36
C ILE A 31 -14.93 2.79 6.44
N GLY A 32 -14.19 1.68 6.55
CA GLY A 32 -14.41 0.61 7.51
C GLY A 32 -15.65 -0.24 7.28
N THR A 33 -16.37 -0.06 6.17
CA THR A 33 -17.60 -0.83 5.89
C THR A 33 -17.34 -2.15 5.19
N ILE A 34 -16.28 -2.23 4.39
CA ILE A 34 -15.87 -3.45 3.71
C ILE A 34 -14.95 -4.25 4.63
N ASP A 35 -15.34 -5.48 4.96
CA ASP A 35 -14.51 -6.41 5.72
C ASP A 35 -13.40 -6.93 4.80
N ILE A 36 -12.20 -6.36 4.92
CA ILE A 36 -11.05 -6.63 4.04
C ILE A 36 -10.39 -8.01 4.28
N PRO A 37 -10.15 -8.46 5.52
CA PRO A 37 -9.49 -9.75 5.80
C PRO A 37 -10.05 -10.98 5.03
N PRO A 38 -11.37 -11.15 4.85
CA PRO A 38 -11.93 -12.21 4.01
C PRO A 38 -11.44 -12.22 2.56
N TYR A 39 -11.22 -11.06 1.94
CA TYR A 39 -10.73 -10.98 0.54
C TYR A 39 -9.30 -11.50 0.41
N ILE A 40 -8.47 -11.25 1.42
CA ILE A 40 -7.11 -11.80 1.49
C ILE A 40 -7.18 -13.31 1.78
N GLU A 41 -8.07 -13.74 2.67
CA GLU A 41 -8.27 -15.15 3.02
C GLU A 41 -8.75 -16.00 1.83
N GLU A 42 -9.55 -15.43 0.93
CA GLU A 42 -10.06 -16.13 -0.24
C GLU A 42 -9.04 -16.24 -1.39
N ALA A 43 -7.91 -15.52 -1.32
CA ALA A 43 -6.84 -15.66 -2.30
C ALA A 43 -6.37 -17.13 -2.39
N PRO A 44 -6.45 -17.78 -3.57
CA PRO A 44 -6.13 -19.19 -3.69
C PRO A 44 -4.65 -19.47 -3.43
N MET A 45 -4.37 -20.48 -2.63
CA MET A 45 -3.02 -20.97 -2.33
C MET A 45 -2.57 -22.05 -3.31
N LEU A 46 -1.26 -22.33 -3.33
CA LEU A 46 -0.68 -23.46 -4.06
C LEU A 46 -1.36 -24.80 -3.72
N ALA A 47 -1.38 -25.72 -4.68
CA ALA A 47 -1.93 -27.04 -4.43
C ALA A 47 -0.98 -27.85 -3.54
N SER A 48 -1.50 -28.86 -2.84
CA SER A 48 -0.70 -29.70 -1.95
C SER A 48 0.20 -30.72 -2.68
N THR A 49 0.01 -30.89 -3.98
CA THR A 49 0.74 -31.89 -4.80
C THR A 49 1.08 -31.36 -6.17
N LEU A 50 2.15 -31.88 -6.79
CA LEU A 50 2.55 -31.53 -8.15
C LEU A 50 1.45 -31.79 -9.18
N ALA A 51 0.79 -32.95 -9.11
CA ALA A 51 -0.26 -33.31 -10.05
C ALA A 51 -1.43 -32.31 -10.00
N ALA A 52 -1.85 -31.90 -8.80
CA ALA A 52 -2.89 -30.88 -8.65
C ALA A 52 -2.41 -29.49 -9.10
N THR A 53 -1.14 -29.14 -8.87
CA THR A 53 -0.54 -27.90 -9.37
C THR A 53 -0.49 -27.87 -10.90
N ALA A 54 -0.09 -28.98 -11.53
CA ALA A 54 -0.11 -29.13 -12.99
C ALA A 54 -1.53 -29.10 -13.55
N GLN A 55 -2.49 -29.71 -12.85
CA GLN A 55 -3.89 -29.65 -13.25
C GLN A 55 -4.45 -28.22 -13.23
N ARG A 56 -4.06 -27.43 -12.23
CA ARG A 56 -4.43 -26.01 -12.17
C ARG A 56 -3.75 -25.18 -13.27
N ALA A 57 -2.49 -25.49 -13.60
CA ALA A 57 -1.76 -24.73 -14.61
C ALA A 57 -2.17 -25.06 -16.05
N PHE A 58 -2.47 -26.33 -16.33
CA PHE A 58 -2.58 -26.87 -17.69
C PHE A 58 -3.88 -27.63 -17.98
N GLY A 59 -4.81 -27.73 -17.02
CA GLY A 59 -6.04 -28.50 -17.18
C GLY A 59 -5.87 -29.99 -16.91
N SER A 60 -6.79 -30.83 -17.40
CA SER A 60 -6.81 -32.27 -17.07
C SER A 60 -5.66 -33.08 -17.66
N ASP A 61 -5.03 -32.61 -18.74
CA ASP A 61 -3.89 -33.26 -19.39
C ASP A 61 -2.74 -32.25 -19.58
N PRO A 62 -1.67 -32.32 -18.76
CA PRO A 62 -0.51 -31.45 -18.92
C PRO A 62 0.20 -31.58 -20.27
N LEU A 63 0.01 -32.69 -21.01
CA LEU A 63 0.59 -32.89 -22.35
C LEU A 63 -0.24 -32.25 -23.46
N GLN A 64 -1.45 -31.79 -23.15
CA GLN A 64 -2.34 -31.03 -24.03
C GLN A 64 -2.84 -29.81 -23.25
N PRO A 65 -1.95 -28.84 -22.97
CA PRO A 65 -2.24 -27.79 -22.01
C PRO A 65 -3.45 -26.95 -22.44
N ASP A 66 -4.43 -26.86 -21.56
CA ASP A 66 -5.46 -25.84 -21.62
C ASP A 66 -4.87 -24.52 -21.09
N HIS A 67 -4.58 -23.61 -22.02
CA HIS A 67 -4.00 -22.31 -21.69
C HIS A 67 -4.95 -21.40 -20.87
N GLN A 68 -6.23 -21.75 -20.72
CA GLN A 68 -7.19 -21.02 -19.89
C GLN A 68 -7.32 -21.58 -18.47
N ALA A 69 -6.90 -22.83 -18.22
CA ALA A 69 -7.14 -23.51 -16.94
C ALA A 69 -6.66 -22.72 -15.71
N MET A 70 -5.50 -22.08 -15.83
CA MET A 70 -4.94 -21.27 -14.75
C MET A 70 -5.74 -19.99 -14.52
N ASP A 71 -6.13 -19.30 -15.59
CA ASP A 71 -6.93 -18.08 -15.50
C ASP A 71 -8.31 -18.40 -14.91
N ASP A 72 -8.99 -19.45 -15.39
CA ASP A 72 -10.29 -19.90 -14.89
C ASP A 72 -10.26 -20.22 -13.38
N PHE A 73 -9.14 -20.74 -12.88
CA PHE A 73 -8.98 -21.05 -11.46
C PHE A 73 -8.86 -19.79 -10.58
N TYR A 74 -8.09 -18.79 -11.02
CA TYR A 74 -7.79 -17.59 -10.22
C TYR A 74 -8.80 -16.46 -10.42
N GLN A 75 -9.38 -16.35 -11.62
CA GLN A 75 -10.26 -15.25 -12.02
C GLN A 75 -11.45 -15.02 -11.08
N PRO A 76 -12.16 -16.03 -10.54
CA PRO A 76 -13.30 -15.78 -9.65
C PRO A 76 -12.92 -15.00 -8.38
N ALA A 77 -11.76 -15.31 -7.79
CA ALA A 77 -11.26 -14.61 -6.61
C ALA A 77 -10.78 -13.19 -6.98
N GLU A 78 -10.08 -13.04 -8.10
CA GLU A 78 -9.63 -11.72 -8.57
C GLU A 78 -10.79 -10.79 -8.86
N GLU A 79 -11.82 -11.29 -9.54
CA GLU A 79 -13.00 -10.52 -9.91
C GLU A 79 -13.77 -10.07 -8.66
N LYS A 80 -13.89 -10.95 -7.65
CA LYS A 80 -14.52 -10.58 -6.37
C LYS A 80 -13.77 -9.43 -5.67
N ILE A 81 -12.43 -9.45 -5.67
CA ILE A 81 -11.63 -8.38 -5.07
C ILE A 81 -11.73 -7.10 -5.91
N ARG A 82 -11.65 -7.20 -7.24
CA ARG A 82 -11.78 -6.06 -8.16
C ARG A 82 -13.15 -5.39 -8.04
N GLN A 83 -14.21 -6.17 -7.87
CA GLN A 83 -15.55 -5.62 -7.64
C GLN A 83 -15.62 -4.80 -6.34
N ALA A 84 -14.96 -5.25 -5.27
CA ALA A 84 -14.86 -4.47 -4.04
C ALA A 84 -14.06 -3.17 -4.24
N GLN A 85 -12.95 -3.21 -4.97
CA GLN A 85 -12.19 -2.00 -5.33
C GLN A 85 -13.01 -1.05 -6.20
N GLN A 86 -13.76 -1.57 -7.18
CA GLN A 86 -14.63 -0.75 -8.03
C GLN A 86 -15.74 -0.07 -7.22
N GLN A 87 -16.28 -0.73 -6.19
CA GLN A 87 -17.25 -0.10 -5.29
C GLN A 87 -16.67 1.13 -4.58
N TYR A 88 -15.41 1.06 -4.12
CA TYR A 88 -14.68 2.21 -3.57
C TYR A 88 -14.53 3.31 -4.63
N GLU A 89 -13.98 2.97 -5.79
CA GLU A 89 -13.72 3.93 -6.87
C GLU A 89 -14.99 4.65 -7.32
N ASP A 90 -16.07 3.90 -7.57
CA ASP A 90 -17.35 4.45 -8.01
C ASP A 90 -17.98 5.35 -6.96
N PHE A 91 -17.92 4.97 -5.69
CA PHE A 91 -18.46 5.77 -4.59
C PHE A 91 -17.72 7.10 -4.46
N TYR A 92 -16.39 7.07 -4.37
CA TYR A 92 -15.60 8.28 -4.18
C TYR A 92 -15.56 9.14 -5.43
N LYS A 93 -15.61 8.56 -6.62
CA LYS A 93 -15.79 9.31 -7.87
C LYS A 93 -17.11 10.09 -7.87
N LYS A 94 -18.24 9.45 -7.55
CA LYS A 94 -19.55 10.12 -7.45
C LYS A 94 -19.55 11.20 -6.36
N LYS A 95 -18.92 10.94 -5.23
CA LYS A 95 -18.81 11.89 -4.12
C LYS A 95 -18.01 13.13 -4.52
N MET A 96 -16.92 12.96 -5.29
CA MET A 96 -16.14 14.07 -5.85
C MET A 96 -16.89 14.84 -6.94
N GLU A 97 -17.59 14.15 -7.85
CA GLU A 97 -18.38 14.78 -8.91
C GLU A 97 -19.56 15.60 -8.35
N GLY A 98 -20.20 15.13 -7.28
CA GLY A 98 -21.29 15.82 -6.59
C GLY A 98 -20.84 17.04 -5.76
N ALA A 99 -19.56 17.16 -5.42
CA ALA A 99 -19.04 18.25 -4.61
C ALA A 99 -18.97 19.60 -5.36
N GLY A 100 -18.97 19.59 -6.70
CA GLY A 100 -18.97 20.79 -7.55
C GLY A 100 -17.67 21.62 -7.47
N PRO A 101 -17.18 22.21 -8.59
CA PRO A 101 -15.98 23.04 -8.56
C PRO A 101 -16.34 24.48 -8.18
N ASP A 102 -16.62 24.77 -6.91
CA ASP A 102 -16.49 26.16 -6.44
C ASP A 102 -15.02 26.42 -6.10
N MET A 103 -14.21 26.55 -7.15
CA MET A 103 -12.77 26.84 -7.07
C MET A 103 -12.48 28.11 -6.26
N GLU A 104 -13.43 29.06 -6.15
CA GLU A 104 -13.26 30.29 -5.38
C GLU A 104 -13.56 30.09 -3.89
N ALA A 105 -14.60 29.34 -3.52
CA ALA A 105 -14.79 28.92 -2.12
C ALA A 105 -13.62 28.05 -1.65
N MET A 106 -13.17 27.15 -2.51
CA MET A 106 -12.03 26.26 -2.31
C MET A 106 -10.73 27.04 -2.10
N ASN A 107 -10.34 27.94 -3.01
CA ASN A 107 -9.14 28.77 -2.84
C ASN A 107 -9.20 29.61 -1.56
N ARG A 108 -10.37 30.18 -1.23
CA ARG A 108 -10.57 30.93 0.04
C ARG A 108 -10.41 30.05 1.28
N GLU A 109 -10.68 28.77 1.19
CA GLU A 109 -10.56 27.81 2.30
C GLU A 109 -9.13 27.31 2.46
N ILE A 110 -8.44 27.04 1.35
CA ILE A 110 -7.02 26.66 1.33
C ILE A 110 -6.14 27.81 1.83
N GLU A 111 -6.42 29.05 1.42
CA GLU A 111 -5.72 30.24 1.92
C GLU A 111 -5.91 30.48 3.43
N ARG A 112 -6.93 29.87 4.04
CA ARG A 112 -7.15 29.90 5.49
C ARG A 112 -6.39 28.80 6.23
N ASN A 113 -5.79 27.83 5.54
CA ASN A 113 -4.95 26.83 6.19
C ASN A 113 -3.62 27.47 6.64
N PRO A 114 -3.23 27.37 7.92
CA PRO A 114 -2.02 27.99 8.45
C PRO A 114 -0.72 27.45 7.83
N ILE A 115 -0.67 26.16 7.48
CA ILE A 115 0.46 25.55 6.76
C ILE A 115 0.55 26.12 5.34
N VAL A 116 -0.56 26.17 4.61
CA VAL A 116 -0.59 26.75 3.24
C VAL A 116 -0.26 28.25 3.28
N LYS A 117 -0.74 28.97 4.28
CA LYS A 117 -0.40 30.37 4.52
C LYS A 117 1.09 30.55 4.80
N ASN A 118 1.70 29.66 5.58
CA ASN A 118 3.14 29.66 5.83
C ASN A 118 3.96 29.26 4.58
N MET A 119 3.37 28.50 3.67
CA MET A 119 3.94 28.21 2.34
C MET A 119 3.71 29.34 1.31
N GLY A 120 3.17 30.49 1.72
CA GLY A 120 2.94 31.66 0.85
C GLY A 120 1.59 31.70 0.14
N GLY A 121 0.66 30.81 0.50
CA GLY A 121 -0.68 30.71 -0.09
C GLY A 121 -0.74 29.86 -1.35
N VAL A 122 -1.95 29.62 -1.84
CA VAL A 122 -2.22 28.70 -2.97
C VAL A 122 -1.46 29.08 -4.23
N GLN A 123 -1.37 30.37 -4.53
CA GLN A 123 -0.60 30.87 -5.68
C GLN A 123 0.90 30.63 -5.56
N ALA A 124 1.48 30.71 -4.35
CA ALA A 124 2.90 30.42 -4.18
C ALA A 124 3.18 28.93 -4.39
N ILE A 125 2.34 28.06 -3.81
CA ILE A 125 2.45 26.61 -3.94
C ILE A 125 2.32 26.17 -5.41
N GLN A 126 1.38 26.75 -6.16
CA GLN A 126 1.19 26.44 -7.59
C GLN A 126 2.40 26.78 -8.47
N ASN A 127 3.28 27.66 -8.00
CA ASN A 127 4.50 28.08 -8.69
C ASN A 127 5.78 27.39 -8.17
N MET A 128 5.67 26.52 -7.16
CA MET A 128 6.79 25.74 -6.63
C MET A 128 7.00 24.45 -7.44
N SER A 129 8.26 24.00 -7.54
CA SER A 129 8.54 22.64 -7.99
C SER A 129 8.12 21.62 -6.93
N GLN A 130 7.94 20.35 -7.32
CA GLN A 130 7.49 19.29 -6.42
C GLN A 130 8.42 19.11 -5.21
N ALA A 131 9.73 19.21 -5.41
CA ALA A 131 10.72 19.11 -4.32
C ALA A 131 10.66 20.32 -3.38
N GLU A 132 10.46 21.53 -3.91
CA GLU A 132 10.31 22.75 -3.11
C GLU A 132 9.00 22.74 -2.30
N ALA A 133 7.91 22.22 -2.88
CA ALA A 133 6.64 22.08 -2.19
C ALA A 133 6.72 21.09 -1.02
N GLU A 134 7.42 19.96 -1.20
CA GLU A 134 7.59 18.93 -0.18
C GLU A 134 8.50 19.42 0.98
N GLU A 135 9.58 20.13 0.67
CA GLU A 135 10.44 20.76 1.68
C GLU A 135 9.70 21.89 2.43
N ALA A 136 8.96 22.75 1.72
CA ALA A 136 8.17 23.81 2.33
C ALA A 136 7.03 23.26 3.20
N ALA A 137 6.38 22.17 2.80
CA ALA A 137 5.37 21.50 3.60
C ALA A 137 5.96 20.91 4.89
N ASN A 138 7.12 20.24 4.80
CA ASN A 138 7.81 19.69 5.96
C ASN A 138 8.26 20.78 6.93
N GLN A 139 8.80 21.90 6.43
CA GLN A 139 9.18 23.05 7.27
C GLN A 139 7.95 23.72 7.91
N ALA A 140 6.87 23.93 7.15
CA ALA A 140 5.66 24.55 7.65
C ALA A 140 4.94 23.66 8.69
N ALA A 141 4.94 22.34 8.50
CA ALA A 141 4.45 21.38 9.48
C ALA A 141 5.32 21.35 10.74
N ALA A 142 6.65 21.31 10.61
CA ALA A 142 7.56 21.36 11.74
C ALA A 142 7.43 22.67 12.54
N GLN A 143 7.26 23.81 11.87
CA GLN A 143 6.99 25.10 12.51
C GLN A 143 5.64 25.14 13.21
N TYR A 144 4.61 24.53 12.63
CA TYR A 144 3.29 24.42 13.25
C TYR A 144 3.32 23.52 14.50
N ILE A 145 4.10 22.44 14.48
CA ILE A 145 4.31 21.56 15.63
C ILE A 145 5.12 22.27 16.72
N ALA A 146 6.15 23.04 16.33
CA ALA A 146 7.02 23.76 17.26
C ALA A 146 6.34 24.97 17.91
N ASP A 147 5.48 25.68 17.17
CA ASP A 147 4.71 26.81 17.68
C ASP A 147 3.30 26.85 17.07
N PRO A 148 2.35 26.04 17.59
CA PRO A 148 0.98 26.01 17.11
C PRO A 148 0.23 27.34 17.34
N PHE A 149 0.80 28.27 18.11
CA PHE A 149 0.20 29.57 18.47
C PHE A 149 0.68 30.73 17.59
N ALA A 150 1.88 30.68 17.01
CA ALA A 150 2.33 31.66 16.03
C ALA A 150 1.49 31.65 14.73
N ALA A 151 0.93 30.49 14.36
CA ALA A 151 0.21 30.30 13.11
C ALA A 151 -1.29 30.67 13.15
N SER A 152 -1.90 30.83 14.33
CA SER A 152 -3.35 31.05 14.47
C SER A 152 -3.78 32.53 14.44
N GLY A 153 -2.84 33.48 14.41
CA GLY A 153 -3.16 34.91 14.42
C GLY A 153 -3.89 35.40 15.68
N VAL A 154 -4.05 34.56 16.71
CA VAL A 154 -4.57 34.94 18.02
C VAL A 154 -3.39 35.14 18.95
N GLN A 155 -2.70 36.25 18.75
CA GLN A 155 -1.92 36.85 19.82
C GLN A 155 -2.91 37.50 20.79
N SER A 156 -3.28 36.80 21.88
CA SER A 156 -3.85 37.55 22.99
C SER A 156 -2.78 38.53 23.49
N PRO A 157 -3.13 39.79 23.79
CA PRO A 157 -2.17 40.78 24.30
C PRO A 157 -1.33 40.24 25.48
N GLY A 158 -1.94 39.38 26.30
CA GLY A 158 -1.28 38.66 27.38
C GLY A 158 -0.18 37.70 26.93
N MET A 159 -0.40 36.92 25.87
CA MET A 159 0.62 36.01 25.34
C MET A 159 1.74 36.76 24.63
N THR A 160 1.44 37.85 23.92
CA THR A 160 2.48 38.73 23.37
C THR A 160 3.35 39.33 24.47
N ALA A 161 2.75 39.74 25.59
CA ALA A 161 3.48 40.25 26.75
C ALA A 161 4.35 39.17 27.42
N LEU A 162 3.89 37.92 27.48
CA LEU A 162 4.69 36.79 27.97
C LEU A 162 5.90 36.56 27.05
N TYR A 163 5.70 36.49 25.74
CA TYR A 163 6.77 36.33 24.76
C TYR A 163 7.78 37.48 24.80
N GLN A 164 7.29 38.71 24.86
CA GLN A 164 8.14 39.89 24.94
C GLN A 164 8.96 39.89 26.24
N LYS A 165 8.41 39.37 27.34
CA LYS A 165 9.14 39.20 28.60
C LYS A 165 10.18 38.08 28.53
N MET A 166 9.88 36.95 27.88
CA MET A 166 10.90 35.91 27.66
C MET A 166 12.04 36.38 26.74
N MET A 167 11.75 37.22 25.74
CA MET A 167 12.78 37.76 24.85
C MET A 167 13.58 38.91 25.46
N SER A 168 12.96 39.74 26.31
CA SER A 168 13.63 40.89 26.96
C SER A 168 14.28 40.57 28.29
N ASP A 169 13.92 39.46 28.94
CA ASP A 169 14.47 39.02 30.23
C ASP A 169 14.97 37.56 30.14
N PRO A 170 16.27 37.36 29.88
CA PRO A 170 16.89 36.03 29.82
C PRO A 170 16.77 35.21 31.11
N ALA A 171 16.71 35.88 32.27
CA ALA A 171 16.56 35.20 33.56
C ALA A 171 15.13 34.68 33.74
N TYR A 172 14.14 35.42 33.24
CA TYR A 172 12.75 34.98 33.19
C TYR A 172 12.56 33.78 32.23
N ALA A 173 13.20 33.80 31.05
CA ALA A 173 13.16 32.69 30.11
C ALA A 173 13.71 31.38 30.70
N GLN A 174 14.87 31.44 31.38
CA GLN A 174 15.44 30.28 32.07
C GLN A 174 14.52 29.78 33.19
N ARG A 175 13.90 30.69 33.95
CA ARG A 175 12.94 30.31 34.98
C ARG A 175 11.74 29.59 34.40
N PHE A 176 11.18 30.11 33.30
CA PHE A 176 10.00 29.55 32.64
C PHE A 176 10.28 28.16 32.02
N GLN A 177 11.46 27.95 31.43
CA GLN A 177 11.89 26.64 30.92
C GLN A 177 12.04 25.60 32.04
N ASN A 178 12.51 26.03 33.22
CA ASN A 178 12.72 25.16 34.37
C ASN A 178 11.47 24.95 35.25
N MET A 179 10.34 25.59 34.94
CA MET A 179 9.07 25.35 35.62
C MET A 179 8.54 23.96 35.29
N ASN A 180 7.97 23.30 36.29
CA ASN A 180 7.16 22.11 36.05
C ASN A 180 5.85 22.47 35.34
N GLU A 181 5.14 21.46 34.83
CA GLU A 181 3.95 21.67 34.01
C GLU A 181 2.84 22.48 34.73
N GLN A 182 2.65 22.25 36.03
CA GLN A 182 1.67 22.99 36.83
C GLN A 182 2.05 24.47 37.02
N GLU A 183 3.33 24.74 37.29
CA GLU A 183 3.87 26.09 37.43
C GLU A 183 3.78 26.86 36.11
N ARG A 184 4.10 26.19 35.00
CA ARG A 184 4.04 26.75 33.65
C ARG A 184 2.59 27.11 33.28
N MET A 185 1.64 26.24 33.58
CA MET A 185 0.21 26.50 33.38
C MET A 185 -0.32 27.63 34.27
N ALA A 186 0.15 27.72 35.52
CA ALA A 186 -0.22 28.82 36.43
C ALA A 186 0.34 30.16 35.95
N GLU A 187 1.57 30.18 35.44
CA GLU A 187 2.20 31.38 34.89
C GLU A 187 1.49 31.81 33.60
N LEU A 188 1.19 30.87 32.68
CA LEU A 188 0.38 31.14 31.49
C LEU A 188 -0.98 31.75 31.84
N ARG A 189 -1.66 31.23 32.88
CA ARG A 189 -2.95 31.77 33.34
C ARG A 189 -2.84 33.23 33.81
N LYS A 190 -1.74 33.67 34.42
CA LYS A 190 -1.56 35.08 34.81
C LYS A 190 -1.55 36.02 33.61
N TYR A 191 -0.95 35.58 32.52
CA TYR A 191 -0.89 36.33 31.28
C TYR A 191 -2.21 36.26 30.50
N MET A 192 -2.94 35.15 30.59
CA MET A 192 -4.29 35.03 30.02
C MET A 192 -5.37 35.78 30.81
N ALA A 193 -5.20 35.96 32.13
CA ALA A 193 -6.17 36.60 33.01
C ALA A 193 -6.11 38.15 32.98
N ASN A 194 -5.05 38.73 32.42
CA ASN A 194 -4.86 40.18 32.29
C ASN A 194 -5.29 40.74 30.93
N ASP A 195 -5.90 39.92 30.06
CA ASP A 195 -6.68 40.46 28.96
C ASP A 195 -7.91 41.12 29.60
N PRO A 196 -8.14 42.46 29.48
CA PRO A 196 -9.44 42.99 29.84
C PRO A 196 -10.45 42.12 29.10
N ALA A 197 -11.44 41.58 29.80
CA ALA A 197 -12.50 40.80 29.20
C ALA A 197 -13.27 41.71 28.23
N VAL A 198 -12.69 41.95 27.05
CA VAL A 198 -13.39 42.41 25.88
C VAL A 198 -14.35 41.27 25.64
N ALA A 199 -15.60 41.48 26.00
CA ALA A 199 -16.68 40.55 25.69
C ALA A 199 -16.48 40.17 24.22
N LYS A 200 -16.02 38.93 24.00
CA LYS A 200 -15.71 38.46 22.65
C LYS A 200 -17.01 38.59 21.88
N THR A 201 -16.99 39.35 20.79
CA THR A 201 -18.17 39.40 19.92
C THR A 201 -18.52 37.96 19.54
N PRO A 202 -19.80 37.61 19.35
CA PRO A 202 -20.21 36.26 18.96
C PRO A 202 -19.40 35.73 17.77
N GLU A 203 -19.00 36.61 16.85
CA GLU A 203 -18.12 36.32 15.71
C GLU A 203 -16.69 35.91 16.11
N LYS A 204 -16.06 36.60 17.08
CA LYS A 204 -14.72 36.22 17.57
C LYS A 204 -14.74 34.92 18.37
N ALA A 205 -15.78 34.69 19.19
CA ALA A 205 -15.95 33.43 19.90
C ALA A 205 -16.21 32.26 18.93
N GLN A 206 -16.98 32.50 17.87
CA GLN A 206 -17.23 31.52 16.81
C GLN A 206 -15.95 31.23 16.01
N GLN A 207 -15.15 32.25 15.66
CA GLN A 207 -13.86 32.07 15.00
C GLN A 207 -12.88 31.25 15.84
N GLU A 208 -12.78 31.51 17.14
CA GLU A 208 -11.87 30.80 18.03
C GLU A 208 -12.31 29.34 18.24
N LYS A 209 -13.63 29.09 18.33
CA LYS A 209 -14.19 27.73 18.35
C LYS A 209 -13.92 26.98 17.04
N GLN A 210 -14.04 27.65 15.90
CA GLN A 210 -13.67 27.09 14.59
C GLN A 210 -12.17 26.81 14.49
N GLN A 211 -11.31 27.67 15.04
CA GLN A 211 -9.86 27.44 15.07
C GLN A 211 -9.47 26.26 15.97
N MET A 212 -10.11 26.09 17.13
CA MET A 212 -9.87 24.92 17.99
C MET A 212 -10.37 23.62 17.33
N ALA A 213 -11.53 23.64 16.68
CA ALA A 213 -12.02 22.50 15.91
C ALA A 213 -11.02 22.09 14.83
N ARG A 214 -10.51 23.06 14.05
CA ARG A 214 -9.48 22.80 13.03
C ARG A 214 -8.16 22.25 13.59
N ARG A 215 -7.74 22.71 14.78
CA ARG A 215 -6.56 22.15 15.46
C ARG A 215 -6.76 20.67 15.79
N ASN A 216 -7.95 20.31 16.26
CA ASN A 216 -8.28 18.92 16.53
C ASN A 216 -8.30 18.10 15.22
N ASP A 217 -8.87 18.63 14.13
CA ASP A 217 -8.89 17.96 12.82
C ASP A 217 -7.48 17.68 12.28
N VAL A 218 -6.54 18.62 12.48
CA VAL A 218 -5.13 18.44 12.10
C VAL A 218 -4.46 17.35 12.94
N VAL A 219 -4.68 17.36 14.26
CA VAL A 219 -4.12 16.32 15.16
C VAL A 219 -4.68 14.94 14.79
N ASP A 220 -5.99 14.85 14.55
CA ASP A 220 -6.65 13.63 14.12
C ASP A 220 -6.10 13.12 12.79
N ALA A 221 -5.92 14.00 11.81
CA ALA A 221 -5.31 13.66 10.54
C ALA A 221 -3.86 13.18 10.68
N MET A 222 -3.07 13.80 11.56
CA MET A 222 -1.69 13.38 11.83
C MET A 222 -1.63 11.97 12.42
N GLU A 223 -2.44 11.67 13.43
CA GLU A 223 -2.45 10.34 14.06
C GLU A 223 -2.93 9.25 13.08
N ILE A 224 -3.94 9.55 12.26
CA ILE A 224 -4.40 8.64 11.20
C ILE A 224 -3.28 8.38 10.19
N ASN A 225 -2.57 9.43 9.76
CA ASN A 225 -1.45 9.31 8.82
C ASN A 225 -0.26 8.53 9.41
N GLU A 226 0.03 8.71 10.70
CA GLU A 226 1.04 7.93 11.41
C GLU A 226 0.68 6.44 11.37
N LYS A 227 -0.57 6.10 11.66
CA LYS A 227 -1.02 4.71 11.60
C LYS A 227 -0.97 4.12 10.18
N ILE A 228 -1.39 4.87 9.15
CA ILE A 228 -1.25 4.45 7.75
C ILE A 228 0.23 4.19 7.41
N THR A 229 1.13 5.06 7.87
CA THR A 229 2.56 4.93 7.61
C THR A 229 3.14 3.68 8.26
N GLU A 230 2.79 3.42 9.52
CA GLU A 230 3.15 2.19 10.25
C GLU A 230 2.71 0.94 9.48
N LEU A 231 1.42 0.87 9.10
CA LEU A 231 0.88 -0.28 8.37
C LEU A 231 1.49 -0.45 6.98
N THR A 232 1.77 0.65 6.27
CA THR A 232 2.51 0.61 5.00
C THR A 232 3.91 0.02 5.16
N GLN A 233 4.62 0.35 6.26
CA GLN A 233 5.92 -0.25 6.56
C GLN A 233 5.79 -1.75 6.84
N GLU A 234 4.76 -2.18 7.59
CA GLU A 234 4.49 -3.60 7.82
C GLU A 234 4.22 -4.36 6.51
N ILE A 235 3.46 -3.77 5.58
CA ILE A 235 3.23 -4.36 4.23
C ILE A 235 4.56 -4.55 3.50
N GLN A 236 5.44 -3.54 3.52
CA GLN A 236 6.74 -3.62 2.85
C GLN A 236 7.65 -4.67 3.49
N LEU A 237 7.65 -4.78 4.83
CA LEU A 237 8.41 -5.81 5.56
C LEU A 237 7.92 -7.21 5.21
N ALA A 238 6.60 -7.41 5.16
CA ALA A 238 6.00 -8.68 4.76
C ALA A 238 6.38 -9.07 3.31
N ALA A 239 6.31 -8.11 2.38
CA ALA A 239 6.70 -8.32 0.99
C ALA A 239 8.20 -8.66 0.85
N ASN A 240 9.07 -8.01 1.62
CA ASN A 240 10.50 -8.30 1.65
C ASN A 240 10.78 -9.70 2.21
N ALA A 241 10.15 -10.07 3.32
CA ALA A 241 10.30 -11.39 3.93
C ALA A 241 9.86 -12.50 2.95
N TYR A 242 8.77 -12.30 2.21
CA TYR A 242 8.36 -13.19 1.13
C TYR A 242 9.45 -13.33 0.06
N ALA A 243 9.98 -12.21 -0.44
CA ALA A 243 10.99 -12.23 -1.49
C ALA A 243 12.28 -12.94 -1.03
N GLU A 244 12.72 -12.70 0.20
CA GLU A 244 13.85 -13.40 0.81
C GLU A 244 13.56 -14.90 0.96
N GLY A 245 12.35 -15.27 1.38
CA GLY A 245 11.91 -16.65 1.48
C GLY A 245 11.97 -17.38 0.13
N ILE A 246 11.43 -16.79 -0.94
CA ILE A 246 11.49 -17.38 -2.29
C ILE A 246 12.93 -17.56 -2.76
N ASN A 247 13.76 -16.51 -2.62
CA ASN A 247 15.18 -16.58 -2.98
C ASN A 247 15.93 -17.68 -2.19
N ALA A 248 15.58 -17.87 -0.91
CA ALA A 248 16.17 -18.91 -0.09
C ALA A 248 15.79 -20.32 -0.55
N VAL A 249 14.53 -20.53 -1.00
CA VAL A 249 14.11 -21.80 -1.61
C VAL A 249 14.91 -22.06 -2.88
N ASP A 250 14.96 -21.08 -3.79
CA ASP A 250 15.63 -21.19 -5.10
C ASP A 250 17.13 -21.45 -4.98
N ALA A 251 17.76 -20.90 -3.95
CA ALA A 251 19.19 -21.04 -3.69
C ALA A 251 19.59 -22.36 -2.99
N GLN A 252 18.65 -23.23 -2.61
CA GLN A 252 19.00 -24.48 -1.93
C GLN A 252 19.82 -25.41 -2.84
N PRO A 253 20.86 -26.10 -2.31
CA PRO A 253 21.65 -27.05 -3.08
C PRO A 253 20.81 -28.10 -3.79
N GLY A 254 21.23 -28.48 -5.01
CA GLY A 254 20.45 -29.39 -5.85
C GLY A 254 19.22 -28.71 -6.44
N ASN A 255 19.28 -27.40 -6.67
CA ASN A 255 18.23 -26.67 -7.38
C ASN A 255 18.19 -27.06 -8.87
N HIS A 256 17.22 -26.53 -9.59
CA HIS A 256 17.06 -26.82 -11.00
C HIS A 256 18.30 -26.46 -11.83
N ALA A 257 19.04 -25.39 -11.49
CA ALA A 257 20.28 -25.04 -12.18
C ALA A 257 21.39 -26.08 -11.94
N ASP A 258 21.53 -26.58 -10.71
CA ASP A 258 22.50 -27.64 -10.37
C ASP A 258 22.20 -28.94 -11.09
N ILE A 259 20.91 -29.32 -11.18
CA ILE A 259 20.45 -30.52 -11.90
C ILE A 259 20.78 -30.40 -13.39
N GLU A 260 20.50 -29.24 -14.00
CA GLU A 260 20.79 -28.98 -15.41
C GLU A 260 22.30 -28.95 -15.69
N ALA A 261 23.10 -28.35 -14.80
CA ALA A 261 24.55 -28.35 -14.92
C ALA A 261 25.11 -29.78 -14.85
N ASP A 262 24.57 -30.62 -13.98
CA ASP A 262 24.96 -32.02 -13.87
C ASP A 262 24.55 -32.83 -15.11
N PHE A 263 23.33 -32.64 -15.62
CA PHE A 263 22.88 -33.23 -16.89
C PHE A 263 23.86 -32.90 -18.02
N ASN A 264 24.19 -31.63 -18.21
CA ASN A 264 25.09 -31.19 -19.28
C ASN A 264 26.48 -31.82 -19.15
N ARG A 265 27.00 -31.93 -17.92
CA ARG A 265 28.27 -32.61 -17.64
C ARG A 265 28.21 -34.09 -18.04
N GLN A 266 27.17 -34.80 -17.63
CA GLN A 266 27.01 -36.23 -17.92
C GLN A 266 26.76 -36.49 -19.41
N TYR A 267 25.92 -35.67 -20.05
CA TYR A 267 25.59 -35.74 -21.46
C TYR A 267 26.84 -35.58 -22.35
N ASN A 268 27.70 -34.61 -22.02
CA ASN A 268 28.95 -34.39 -22.76
C ASN A 268 29.92 -35.57 -22.63
N ALA A 269 29.90 -36.27 -21.49
CA ALA A 269 30.71 -37.46 -21.23
C ALA A 269 30.17 -38.75 -21.87
N LEU A 270 28.96 -38.72 -22.45
CA LEU A 270 28.40 -39.90 -23.13
C LEU A 270 29.27 -40.32 -24.33
N PRO A 271 29.49 -41.64 -24.52
CA PRO A 271 30.24 -42.14 -25.65
C PRO A 271 29.50 -41.82 -26.96
N GLU A 272 30.28 -41.59 -28.02
CA GLU A 272 29.76 -41.42 -29.37
C GLU A 272 29.77 -42.75 -30.12
N ILE A 273 28.66 -43.06 -30.78
CA ILE A 273 28.51 -44.21 -31.66
C ILE A 273 28.24 -43.76 -33.10
N ILE A 274 28.58 -44.60 -34.07
CA ILE A 274 28.29 -44.32 -35.49
C ILE A 274 26.85 -44.76 -35.78
N ALA A 275 25.98 -43.81 -36.12
CA ALA A 275 24.58 -44.05 -36.47
C ALA A 275 24.35 -43.84 -37.97
N GLY A 276 24.83 -44.78 -38.79
CA GLY A 276 24.60 -44.78 -40.24
C GLY A 276 24.98 -43.46 -40.92
N GLU A 277 24.05 -42.90 -41.70
CA GLU A 277 24.23 -41.63 -42.44
C GLU A 277 24.22 -40.39 -41.54
N ALA A 278 23.76 -40.48 -40.30
CA ALA A 278 23.71 -39.36 -39.36
C ALA A 278 25.07 -39.03 -38.73
N GLY A 279 26.11 -39.85 -39.00
CA GLY A 279 27.46 -39.63 -38.48
C GLY A 279 27.62 -40.12 -37.04
N ARG A 280 28.49 -39.44 -36.27
CA ARG A 280 28.73 -39.73 -34.85
C ARG A 280 27.67 -39.04 -34.00
N VAL A 281 26.92 -39.83 -33.24
CA VAL A 281 25.89 -39.34 -32.32
C VAL A 281 26.19 -39.87 -30.91
N LYS A 282 25.68 -39.20 -29.88
CA LYS A 282 25.70 -39.76 -28.52
C LYS A 282 24.93 -41.08 -28.50
N ASP A 283 25.37 -42.03 -27.68
CA ASP A 283 24.66 -43.30 -27.47
C ASP A 283 23.18 -43.02 -27.10
N PRO A 284 22.21 -43.36 -27.98
CA PRO A 284 20.82 -42.99 -27.77
C PRO A 284 20.18 -43.64 -26.53
N GLU A 285 20.63 -44.85 -26.15
CA GLU A 285 20.08 -45.54 -24.98
C GLU A 285 20.61 -44.93 -23.68
N LEU A 286 21.88 -44.49 -23.66
CA LEU A 286 22.44 -43.78 -22.51
C LEU A 286 21.88 -42.36 -22.39
N GLU A 287 21.72 -41.66 -23.51
CA GLU A 287 21.08 -40.34 -23.54
C GLU A 287 19.64 -40.43 -23.02
N LYS A 288 18.87 -41.41 -23.49
CA LYS A 288 17.51 -41.69 -23.05
C LYS A 288 17.42 -41.87 -21.53
N LYS A 289 18.27 -42.72 -20.97
CA LYS A 289 18.32 -42.97 -19.51
C LYS A 289 18.66 -41.70 -18.74
N LEU A 290 19.66 -40.94 -19.20
CA LEU A 290 20.08 -39.69 -18.56
C LEU A 290 18.94 -38.64 -18.58
N ARG A 291 18.21 -38.51 -19.68
CA ARG A 291 17.06 -37.59 -19.78
C ARG A 291 15.93 -37.97 -18.81
N VAL A 292 15.59 -39.25 -18.74
CA VAL A 292 14.57 -39.78 -17.81
C VAL A 292 14.98 -39.54 -16.35
N GLU A 293 16.24 -39.81 -15.99
CA GLU A 293 16.76 -39.56 -14.65
C GLU A 293 16.73 -38.07 -14.29
N THR A 294 17.18 -37.20 -15.20
CA THR A 294 17.22 -35.74 -15.00
C THR A 294 15.81 -35.18 -14.82
N ALA A 295 14.86 -35.59 -15.66
CA ALA A 295 13.46 -35.19 -15.54
C ALA A 295 12.84 -35.62 -14.20
N THR A 296 13.17 -36.84 -13.74
CA THR A 296 12.73 -37.34 -12.43
C THR A 296 13.28 -36.49 -11.30
N ARG A 297 14.57 -36.11 -11.35
CA ARG A 297 15.20 -35.24 -10.34
C ARG A 297 14.58 -33.84 -10.32
N HIS A 298 14.30 -33.24 -11.47
CA HIS A 298 13.60 -31.96 -11.54
C HIS A 298 12.20 -32.04 -10.92
N ARG A 299 11.47 -33.13 -11.19
CA ARG A 299 10.16 -33.36 -10.59
C ARG A 299 10.25 -33.51 -9.07
N GLU A 300 11.20 -34.29 -8.57
CA GLU A 300 11.42 -34.44 -7.12
C GLU A 300 11.76 -33.10 -6.46
N ARG A 301 12.63 -32.30 -7.11
CA ARG A 301 12.98 -30.96 -6.66
C ARG A 301 11.77 -30.03 -6.64
N ALA A 302 10.99 -29.98 -7.72
CA ALA A 302 9.77 -29.18 -7.79
C ALA A 302 8.75 -29.56 -6.70
N ALA A 303 8.65 -30.85 -6.35
CA ALA A 303 7.80 -31.29 -5.24
C ALA A 303 8.28 -30.78 -3.87
N ALA A 304 9.60 -30.66 -3.68
CA ALA A 304 10.18 -30.08 -2.48
C ALA A 304 9.96 -28.55 -2.44
N ASP A 305 10.23 -27.87 -3.56
CA ASP A 305 10.03 -26.42 -3.69
C ASP A 305 8.57 -26.03 -3.48
N LEU A 306 7.61 -26.78 -4.04
CA LEU A 306 6.18 -26.58 -3.82
C LEU A 306 5.81 -26.49 -2.34
N LYS A 307 6.35 -27.38 -1.50
CA LYS A 307 6.07 -27.38 -0.06
C LYS A 307 6.61 -26.12 0.61
N GLN A 308 7.82 -25.69 0.26
CA GLN A 308 8.45 -24.53 0.88
C GLN A 308 7.82 -23.22 0.39
N TYR A 309 7.58 -23.08 -0.92
CA TYR A 309 6.82 -21.98 -1.50
C TYR A 309 5.42 -21.84 -0.87
N SER A 310 4.75 -22.97 -0.58
CA SER A 310 3.43 -22.94 0.08
C SER A 310 3.52 -22.35 1.49
N VAL A 311 4.60 -22.64 2.23
CA VAL A 311 4.85 -22.05 3.55
C VAL A 311 5.11 -20.55 3.44
N VAL A 312 6.05 -20.14 2.58
CA VAL A 312 6.43 -18.72 2.41
C VAL A 312 5.25 -17.87 1.95
N LEU A 313 4.47 -18.35 0.98
CA LEU A 313 3.26 -17.67 0.53
C LEU A 313 2.18 -17.64 1.62
N GLY A 314 2.07 -18.71 2.41
CA GLY A 314 1.12 -18.80 3.52
C GLY A 314 1.43 -17.78 4.61
N GLU A 315 2.70 -17.60 4.95
CA GLU A 315 3.17 -16.58 5.89
C GLU A 315 2.85 -15.17 5.39
N LEU A 316 3.12 -14.85 4.12
CA LEU A 316 2.75 -13.57 3.51
C LEU A 316 1.25 -13.29 3.66
N LYS A 317 0.42 -14.27 3.29
CA LYS A 317 -1.05 -14.16 3.37
C LYS A 317 -1.51 -13.89 4.82
N VAL A 318 -0.94 -14.61 5.79
CA VAL A 318 -1.24 -14.40 7.22
C VAL A 318 -0.86 -12.99 7.66
N GLN A 319 0.33 -12.50 7.29
CA GLN A 319 0.79 -11.15 7.64
C GLN A 319 -0.10 -10.07 7.02
N TYR A 320 -0.40 -10.15 5.72
CA TYR A 320 -1.33 -9.22 5.07
C TYR A 320 -2.71 -9.22 5.72
N LYS A 321 -3.23 -10.40 6.12
CA LYS A 321 -4.50 -10.49 6.84
C LYS A 321 -4.44 -9.81 8.21
N GLN A 322 -3.35 -9.96 8.95
CA GLN A 322 -3.15 -9.31 10.25
C GLN A 322 -3.06 -7.79 10.11
N ILE A 323 -2.35 -7.28 9.09
CA ILE A 323 -2.27 -5.86 8.77
C ILE A 323 -3.67 -5.29 8.46
N ALA A 324 -4.43 -5.96 7.59
CA ALA A 324 -5.79 -5.56 7.27
C ALA A 324 -6.71 -5.58 8.51
N ALA A 325 -6.59 -6.59 9.37
CA ALA A 325 -7.36 -6.65 10.61
C ALA A 325 -6.97 -5.54 11.61
N SER A 326 -5.68 -5.23 11.73
CA SER A 326 -5.14 -4.13 12.53
C SER A 326 -5.72 -2.79 12.07
N TYR A 327 -5.77 -2.57 10.75
CA TYR A 327 -6.43 -1.42 10.15
C TYR A 327 -7.93 -1.35 10.51
N MET A 328 -8.68 -2.44 10.33
CA MET A 328 -10.13 -2.46 10.61
C MET A 328 -10.43 -2.18 12.09
N GLN A 329 -9.60 -2.69 13.01
CA GLN A 329 -9.70 -2.38 14.44
C GLN A 329 -9.41 -0.91 14.72
N PHE A 330 -8.39 -0.34 14.08
CA PHE A 330 -8.08 1.08 14.19
C PHE A 330 -9.24 1.96 13.73
N ILE A 331 -9.84 1.68 12.56
CA ILE A 331 -10.99 2.42 12.06
C ILE A 331 -12.20 2.27 12.99
N ALA A 332 -12.50 1.07 13.47
CA ALA A 332 -13.61 0.87 14.39
C ALA A 332 -13.48 1.71 15.68
N ALA A 333 -12.26 1.92 16.17
CA ALA A 333 -11.98 2.74 17.35
C ALA A 333 -11.93 4.26 17.05
N ASN A 334 -11.69 4.64 15.79
CA ASN A 334 -11.41 6.03 15.38
C ASN A 334 -12.41 6.59 14.35
N ALA A 335 -13.51 5.89 14.07
CA ALA A 335 -14.49 6.28 13.04
C ALA A 335 -15.04 7.71 13.22
N GLN A 336 -15.23 8.14 14.47
CA GLN A 336 -15.68 9.49 14.82
C GLN A 336 -14.68 10.60 14.45
N ARG A 337 -13.41 10.25 14.21
CA ARG A 337 -12.33 11.17 13.85
C ARG A 337 -12.15 11.30 12.34
N VAL A 338 -12.87 10.49 11.57
CA VAL A 338 -12.79 10.52 10.10
C VAL A 338 -13.49 11.77 9.58
N ASN A 339 -12.70 12.70 9.06
CA ASN A 339 -13.20 13.90 8.41
C ASN A 339 -13.41 13.67 6.91
N GLY A 340 -14.69 13.70 6.52
CA GLY A 340 -15.15 13.55 5.15
C GLY A 340 -15.46 14.83 4.40
N ASN A 341 -15.20 15.98 5.02
CA ASN A 341 -15.51 17.28 4.44
C ASN A 341 -14.61 17.55 3.22
N MET A 342 -15.24 17.74 2.06
CA MET A 342 -14.51 17.95 0.80
C MET A 342 -13.77 19.29 0.76
N ALA A 343 -14.20 20.28 1.54
CA ALA A 343 -13.45 21.52 1.72
C ALA A 343 -12.07 21.29 2.36
N ASP A 344 -11.94 20.25 3.18
CA ASP A 344 -10.72 19.91 3.92
C ASP A 344 -9.74 19.03 3.10
N LEU A 345 -10.09 18.70 1.86
CA LEU A 345 -9.24 17.95 0.93
C LEU A 345 -7.86 18.61 0.80
N TYR A 346 -7.90 19.92 0.58
CA TYR A 346 -6.74 20.71 0.23
C TYR A 346 -5.98 21.25 1.44
N SER A 347 -6.59 21.18 2.63
CA SER A 347 -5.88 21.40 3.89
C SER A 347 -5.09 20.17 4.33
N GLY A 348 -5.23 19.03 3.64
CA GLY A 348 -4.62 17.76 4.04
C GLY A 348 -5.29 17.13 5.27
N THR A 349 -6.45 17.66 5.69
CA THR A 349 -7.19 17.20 6.86
C THR A 349 -8.43 16.37 6.49
N ASN A 350 -8.69 16.17 5.20
CA ASN A 350 -9.63 15.15 4.74
C ASN A 350 -8.99 13.77 4.88
N THR A 351 -9.26 13.14 6.02
CA THR A 351 -8.75 11.80 6.30
C THR A 351 -9.53 10.75 5.52
N GLU A 352 -10.78 11.01 5.14
CA GLU A 352 -11.63 10.04 4.45
C GLU A 352 -11.02 9.58 3.11
N LEU A 353 -10.57 10.50 2.25
CA LEU A 353 -9.99 10.12 0.96
C LEU A 353 -8.63 9.43 1.11
N ASN A 354 -7.84 9.81 2.12
CA ASN A 354 -6.59 9.10 2.38
C ASN A 354 -6.85 7.66 2.82
N LEU A 355 -7.77 7.48 3.78
CA LEU A 355 -8.21 6.16 4.23
C LEU A 355 -8.84 5.34 3.09
N ALA A 356 -9.57 5.97 2.17
CA ALA A 356 -10.16 5.29 1.02
C ALA A 356 -9.09 4.73 0.07
N GLY A 357 -8.06 5.53 -0.21
CA GLY A 357 -6.90 5.08 -0.99
C GLY A 357 -6.19 3.91 -0.31
N PHE A 358 -6.02 3.99 1.02
CA PHE A 358 -5.40 2.93 1.80
C PHE A 358 -6.23 1.64 1.83
N GLU A 359 -7.55 1.71 2.05
CA GLU A 359 -8.46 0.55 2.01
C GLU A 359 -8.48 -0.15 0.65
N SER A 360 -8.49 0.62 -0.44
CA SER A 360 -8.36 0.08 -1.79
C SER A 360 -7.01 -0.63 -1.99
N GLY A 361 -5.93 -0.07 -1.43
CA GLY A 361 -4.61 -0.69 -1.39
C GLY A 361 -4.59 -2.00 -0.59
N LEU A 362 -5.27 -2.05 0.56
CA LEU A 362 -5.39 -3.25 1.38
C LEU A 362 -6.17 -4.36 0.67
N LEU A 363 -7.22 -4.03 -0.09
CA LEU A 363 -7.87 -5.00 -0.99
C LEU A 363 -6.89 -5.53 -2.05
N GLY A 364 -6.01 -4.65 -2.56
CA GLY A 364 -4.95 -5.01 -3.50
C GLY A 364 -3.96 -6.05 -2.97
N LEU A 365 -3.81 -6.21 -1.65
CA LEU A 365 -2.98 -7.26 -1.06
C LEU A 365 -3.49 -8.66 -1.40
N GLY A 366 -4.81 -8.86 -1.51
CA GLY A 366 -5.39 -10.12 -1.96
C GLY A 366 -4.99 -10.44 -3.41
N LEU A 367 -5.01 -9.44 -4.29
CA LEU A 367 -4.56 -9.58 -5.68
C LEU A 367 -3.06 -9.90 -5.77
N ASP A 368 -2.24 -9.30 -4.90
CA ASP A 368 -0.80 -9.59 -4.84
C ASP A 368 -0.54 -11.05 -4.45
N VAL A 369 -1.26 -11.59 -3.45
CA VAL A 369 -1.18 -13.02 -3.08
C VAL A 369 -1.60 -13.91 -4.24
N ILE A 370 -2.69 -13.58 -4.93
CA ILE A 370 -3.16 -14.33 -6.11
C ILE A 370 -2.09 -14.36 -7.19
N LYS A 371 -1.52 -13.21 -7.54
CA LYS A 371 -0.48 -13.09 -8.55
C LYS A 371 0.73 -13.98 -8.20
N LYS A 372 1.22 -13.90 -6.97
CA LYS A 372 2.35 -14.71 -6.48
C LYS A 372 2.02 -16.21 -6.50
N SER A 373 0.81 -16.58 -6.08
CA SER A 373 0.33 -17.97 -6.13
C SER A 373 0.30 -18.52 -7.56
N ARG A 374 -0.18 -17.71 -8.51
CA ARG A 374 -0.22 -18.03 -9.94
C ARG A 374 1.18 -18.25 -10.51
N GLU A 375 2.12 -17.33 -10.26
CA GLU A 375 3.51 -17.43 -10.71
C GLU A 375 4.18 -18.72 -10.18
N LEU A 376 4.03 -19.00 -8.90
CA LEU A 376 4.59 -20.20 -8.27
C LEU A 376 3.91 -21.50 -8.76
N THR A 377 2.60 -21.46 -9.04
CA THR A 377 1.85 -22.57 -9.64
C THR A 377 2.45 -22.95 -10.98
N TRP A 378 2.66 -21.95 -11.86
CA TRP A 378 3.25 -22.16 -13.18
C TRP A 378 4.67 -22.73 -13.09
N ASN A 379 5.53 -22.10 -12.28
CA ASN A 379 6.93 -22.49 -12.14
C ASN A 379 7.09 -23.94 -11.72
N VAL A 380 6.27 -24.39 -10.76
CA VAL A 380 6.29 -25.78 -10.27
C VAL A 380 5.64 -26.74 -11.28
N ALA A 381 4.51 -26.35 -11.88
CA ALA A 381 3.79 -27.17 -12.84
C ALA A 381 4.62 -27.52 -14.08
N ALA A 382 5.40 -26.56 -14.59
CA ALA A 382 6.23 -26.74 -15.78
C ALA A 382 7.20 -27.94 -15.65
N TRP A 383 7.72 -28.21 -14.45
CA TRP A 383 8.58 -29.37 -14.20
C TRP A 383 7.83 -30.70 -14.21
N GLU A 384 6.58 -30.73 -13.73
CA GLU A 384 5.73 -31.90 -13.84
C GLU A 384 5.39 -32.19 -15.31
N GLN A 385 5.02 -31.16 -16.08
CA GLN A 385 4.77 -31.28 -17.52
C GLN A 385 6.01 -31.80 -18.26
N ASN A 386 7.18 -31.18 -18.05
CA ASN A 386 8.43 -31.62 -18.65
C ASN A 386 8.73 -33.09 -18.33
N CYS A 387 8.53 -33.50 -17.07
CA CYS A 387 8.73 -34.89 -16.68
C CYS A 387 7.79 -35.84 -17.43
N GLN A 388 6.51 -35.48 -17.58
CA GLN A 388 5.55 -36.30 -18.33
C GLN A 388 5.89 -36.37 -19.82
N GLU A 389 6.36 -35.27 -20.43
CA GLU A 389 6.80 -35.24 -21.83
C GLU A 389 8.00 -36.14 -22.07
N VAL A 390 9.01 -36.09 -21.20
CA VAL A 390 10.19 -36.95 -21.27
C VAL A 390 9.78 -38.41 -21.09
N MET A 391 8.94 -38.72 -20.10
CA MET A 391 8.45 -40.09 -19.88
C MET A 391 7.57 -40.59 -21.03
N ARG A 392 6.83 -39.73 -21.74
CA ARG A 392 6.09 -40.13 -22.93
C ARG A 392 7.02 -40.40 -24.12
N SER A 393 8.01 -39.53 -24.31
CA SER A 393 8.95 -39.60 -25.43
C SER A 393 9.92 -40.78 -25.29
N TYR A 394 10.25 -41.16 -24.06
CA TYR A 394 11.29 -42.14 -23.77
C TYR A 394 10.81 -43.34 -22.92
N GLY A 395 9.76 -43.22 -22.11
CA GLY A 395 9.24 -44.30 -21.27
C GLY A 395 8.29 -45.26 -21.99
N GLY A 396 7.74 -44.87 -23.16
CA GLY A 396 6.83 -45.69 -23.97
C GLY A 396 7.56 -46.71 -24.85
N GLY A 397 8.16 -47.72 -24.23
CA GLY A 397 8.81 -48.83 -24.95
C GLY A 397 8.98 -50.04 -24.05
N ASN A 398 7.87 -50.73 -23.78
CA ASN A 398 7.81 -52.17 -23.50
C ASN A 398 6.50 -52.72 -24.06
#